data_AF-A0AAV0Y7B9-F1
#
_entry.id   AF-A0AAV0Y7B9-F1
#
_cell.length_a   1.000
_cell.length_b   1.000
_cell.length_c   1.000
_cell.angle_alpha   90.00
_cell.angle_beta   90.00
_cell.angle_gamma   90.00
#
_symmetry.space_group_name_H-M   'P 1'
#
loop_
_entity.id
_entity.type
_entity.pdbx_description
1 polymer ?
#
loop_
_entity_poly.entity_id
_entity_poly.type
_entity_poly.pdbx_seq_one_letter_code
_entity_poly.pdbx_strand_id
1 'polypeptide(L)'
;MNAAEIFDLVIGKSKKPILAKIGNETEDEARKRHSVDFSIWKRADNKAQKYIVTSLDEQPLQYIMNCDTANGMWNKLLSVYEQMSDTSITIVQQKFYRYTMDPKDNIAGHISKLENLSRQLKQLGEHISESMLITKILMTLTDS
;
A
#
# COMPACT_ATOMS: atom_id res chain seq x y z
N MET A 1 -6.62 -16.20 22.43
CA MET A 1 -6.57 -15.45 21.17
C MET A 1 -5.11 -15.30 20.77
N ASN A 2 -4.69 -16.07 19.77
CA ASN A 2 -3.31 -16.16 19.28
C ASN A 2 -3.01 -15.06 18.22
N ALA A 3 -1.77 -14.94 17.77
CA ALA A 3 -1.38 -13.92 16.79
C ALA A 3 -2.01 -14.14 15.40
N ALA A 4 -2.24 -15.40 15.00
CA ALA A 4 -2.83 -15.75 13.71
C ALA A 4 -4.30 -15.30 13.60
N GLU A 5 -5.10 -15.49 14.66
CA GLU A 5 -6.50 -15.06 14.72
C GLU A 5 -6.65 -13.53 14.61
N ILE A 6 -5.70 -12.79 15.20
CA ILE A 6 -5.66 -11.33 15.12
C ILE A 6 -5.30 -10.90 13.69
N PHE A 7 -4.33 -11.57 13.07
CA PHE A 7 -3.95 -11.31 11.68
C PHE A 7 -5.11 -11.56 10.71
N ASP A 8 -5.83 -12.68 10.87
CA ASP A 8 -6.99 -13.03 10.04
C ASP A 8 -8.13 -12.00 10.16
N LEU A 9 -8.28 -11.35 11.33
CA LEU A 9 -9.20 -10.23 11.51
C LEU A 9 -8.73 -8.99 10.75
N VAL A 10 -7.44 -8.64 10.85
CA VAL A 10 -6.86 -7.47 10.17
C VAL A 10 -6.99 -7.58 8.65
N ILE A 11 -6.79 -8.76 8.07
CA ILE A 11 -6.96 -8.98 6.62
C ILE A 11 -8.41 -9.23 6.20
N GLY A 12 -9.37 -9.19 7.12
CA GLY A 12 -10.80 -9.24 6.82
C GLY A 12 -11.39 -10.64 6.62
N LYS A 13 -10.65 -11.72 6.93
CA LYS A 13 -11.20 -13.08 6.93
C LYS A 13 -12.21 -13.28 8.07
N SER A 14 -11.97 -12.66 9.23
CA SER A 14 -12.94 -12.62 10.34
C SER A 14 -13.82 -11.38 10.25
N LYS A 15 -15.05 -11.55 9.73
CA LYS A 15 -16.00 -10.44 9.52
C LYS A 15 -16.75 -10.06 10.79
N LYS A 16 -17.17 -8.80 10.86
CA LYS A 16 -18.06 -8.28 11.91
C LYS A 16 -19.33 -9.13 11.96
N PRO A 17 -19.72 -9.68 13.13
CA PRO A 17 -20.95 -10.43 13.27
C PRO A 17 -22.18 -9.61 12.86
N ILE A 18 -23.12 -10.27 12.19
CA ILE A 18 -24.38 -9.69 11.72
C ILE A 18 -25.51 -10.39 12.47
N LEU A 19 -26.50 -9.62 12.92
CA LEU A 19 -27.70 -10.21 13.52
C LEU A 19 -28.53 -10.88 12.43
N ALA A 20 -28.56 -12.21 12.44
CA ALA A 20 -29.32 -13.03 11.49
C ALA A 20 -29.91 -14.26 12.18
N LYS A 21 -31.13 -14.65 11.80
CA LYS A 21 -31.77 -15.89 12.26
C LYS A 21 -31.16 -17.09 11.53
N ILE A 22 -30.67 -18.09 12.27
CA ILE A 22 -30.13 -19.37 11.79
C ILE A 22 -31.11 -20.51 12.13
N GLY A 23 -31.67 -21.16 11.11
CA GLY A 23 -32.60 -22.28 11.30
C GLY A 23 -33.89 -21.87 12.02
N ASN A 24 -34.27 -22.64 13.04
CA ASN A 24 -35.54 -22.44 13.78
C ASN A 24 -35.37 -21.63 15.07
N GLU A 25 -34.28 -20.87 15.21
CA GLU A 25 -34.04 -20.12 16.43
C GLU A 25 -35.05 -18.99 16.67
N THR A 26 -35.32 -18.76 17.94
CA THR A 26 -36.14 -17.61 18.34
C THR A 26 -35.36 -16.31 18.16
N GLU A 27 -36.08 -15.18 18.10
CA GLU A 27 -35.45 -13.87 17.98
C GLU A 27 -34.55 -13.53 19.18
N ASP A 28 -34.91 -14.02 20.37
CA ASP A 28 -34.12 -13.83 21.59
C ASP A 28 -32.84 -14.68 21.57
N GLU A 29 -32.89 -15.89 21.03
CA GLU A 29 -31.69 -16.72 20.84
C GLU A 29 -30.73 -16.13 19.80
N ALA A 30 -31.27 -15.59 18.70
CA ALA A 30 -30.49 -14.86 17.69
C ALA A 30 -29.78 -13.63 18.29
N ARG A 31 -30.50 -12.83 19.08
CA ARG A 31 -29.94 -11.67 19.80
C ARG A 31 -28.85 -12.09 20.79
N LYS A 32 -29.07 -13.15 21.55
CA LYS A 32 -28.12 -13.63 22.56
C LYS A 32 -26.82 -14.11 21.92
N ARG A 33 -26.89 -14.90 20.85
CA ARG A 33 -25.69 -15.36 20.11
C ARG A 33 -24.93 -14.19 19.51
N HIS A 34 -25.63 -13.30 18.81
CA HIS A 34 -25.04 -12.10 18.21
C HIS A 34 -24.31 -11.25 19.26
N SER A 35 -24.90 -11.05 20.44
CA SER A 35 -24.25 -10.28 21.51
C SER A 35 -22.93 -10.91 21.97
N VAL A 36 -22.87 -12.24 22.07
CA VAL A 36 -21.66 -12.96 22.46
C VAL A 36 -20.60 -12.87 21.36
N ASP A 37 -20.98 -13.19 20.13
CA ASP A 37 -20.07 -13.16 18.96
C ASP A 37 -19.53 -11.76 18.72
N PHE A 38 -20.38 -10.73 18.83
CA PHE A 38 -20.00 -9.34 18.69
C PHE A 38 -19.00 -8.90 19.76
N SER A 39 -19.18 -9.32 21.01
CA SER A 39 -18.26 -8.99 22.11
C SER A 39 -16.87 -9.62 21.88
N ILE A 40 -16.83 -10.89 21.44
CA ILE A 40 -15.59 -11.60 21.13
C ILE A 40 -14.87 -10.91 19.97
N TRP A 41 -15.59 -10.65 18.87
CA TRP A 41 -15.04 -9.95 17.71
C TRP A 41 -14.55 -8.55 18.08
N LYS A 42 -15.31 -7.77 18.85
CA LYS A 42 -14.95 -6.41 19.23
C LYS A 42 -13.68 -6.38 20.09
N ARG A 43 -13.51 -7.36 20.98
CA ARG A 43 -12.27 -7.51 21.76
C ARG A 43 -11.07 -7.82 20.87
N ALA A 44 -11.24 -8.66 19.87
CA ALA A 44 -10.21 -9.00 18.90
C ALA A 44 -9.83 -7.78 18.04
N ASP A 45 -10.83 -7.09 17.51
CA ASP A 45 -10.68 -5.89 16.70
C ASP A 45 -9.97 -4.77 17.48
N ASN A 46 -10.40 -4.45 18.71
CA ASN A 46 -9.73 -3.46 19.54
C ASN A 46 -8.25 -3.81 19.81
N LYS A 47 -7.93 -5.09 19.98
CA LYS A 47 -6.56 -5.55 20.20
C LYS A 47 -5.71 -5.37 18.93
N ALA A 48 -6.27 -5.69 17.76
CA ALA A 48 -5.64 -5.47 16.48
C ALA A 48 -5.41 -3.97 16.19
N GLN A 49 -6.43 -3.13 16.41
CA GLN A 49 -6.31 -1.68 16.28
C GLN A 49 -5.18 -1.13 17.15
N LYS A 50 -5.10 -1.57 18.42
CA LYS A 50 -4.02 -1.19 19.32
C LYS A 50 -2.65 -1.54 18.73
N TYR A 51 -2.46 -2.76 18.23
CA TYR A 51 -1.18 -3.16 17.63
C TYR A 51 -0.82 -2.30 16.42
N ILE A 52 -1.78 -2.00 15.55
CA ILE A 52 -1.57 -1.12 14.40
C ILE A 52 -1.11 0.26 14.89
N VAL A 53 -1.85 0.88 15.80
CA VAL A 53 -1.54 2.23 16.30
C VAL A 53 -0.17 2.29 17.00
N THR A 54 0.17 1.30 17.82
CA THR A 54 1.46 1.29 18.55
C THR A 54 2.67 0.99 17.67
N SER A 55 2.45 0.53 16.43
CA SER A 55 3.53 0.18 15.49
C SER A 55 3.82 1.28 14.47
N LEU A 56 3.06 2.38 14.49
CA LEU A 56 3.13 3.45 13.49
C LEU A 56 3.67 4.74 14.09
N ASP A 57 4.38 5.50 13.26
CA ASP A 57 4.77 6.88 13.57
C ASP A 57 3.57 7.84 13.45
N GLU A 58 3.74 9.07 13.95
CA GLU A 58 2.66 10.05 14.09
C GLU A 58 1.98 10.42 12.76
N GLN A 59 2.74 10.48 11.66
CA GLN A 59 2.21 10.85 10.34
C GLN A 59 1.22 9.78 9.80
N PRO A 60 1.56 8.48 9.72
CA PRO A 60 0.61 7.44 9.29
C PRO A 60 -0.68 7.36 10.12
N LEU A 61 -0.63 7.73 11.42
CA LEU A 61 -1.82 7.71 12.28
C LEU A 61 -2.93 8.60 11.72
N GLN A 62 -2.59 9.75 11.13
CA GLN A 62 -3.59 10.68 10.56
C GLN A 62 -4.46 10.05 9.48
N TYR A 63 -3.93 9.05 8.75
CA TYR A 63 -4.68 8.37 7.69
C TYR A 63 -5.73 7.42 8.23
N ILE A 64 -5.53 6.88 9.44
CA ILE A 64 -6.32 5.78 10.00
C ILE A 64 -7.19 6.17 11.20
N MET A 65 -7.07 7.41 11.71
CA MET A 65 -7.85 7.88 12.88
C MET A 65 -9.36 7.78 12.69
N ASN A 66 -9.84 7.87 11.44
CA ASN A 66 -11.27 7.83 11.11
C ASN A 66 -11.77 6.42 10.74
N CYS A 67 -10.95 5.38 10.90
CA CYS A 67 -11.34 4.02 10.58
C CYS A 67 -11.93 3.31 11.82
N ASP A 68 -13.11 2.71 11.67
CA ASP A 68 -13.83 2.08 12.80
C ASP A 68 -13.32 0.67 13.17
N THR A 69 -12.58 0.02 12.27
CA THR A 69 -12.14 -1.38 12.40
C THR A 69 -10.66 -1.51 12.06
N ALA A 70 -9.98 -2.50 12.65
CA ALA A 70 -8.58 -2.78 12.35
C ALA A 70 -8.37 -3.14 10.87
N ASN A 71 -9.34 -3.84 10.27
CA ASN A 71 -9.33 -4.10 8.84
C ASN A 71 -9.42 -2.82 8.00
N GLY A 72 -10.29 -1.87 8.40
CA GLY A 72 -10.37 -0.57 7.76
C GLY A 72 -9.04 0.21 7.84
N MET A 73 -8.41 0.22 9.02
CA MET A 73 -7.10 0.85 9.22
C MET A 73 -6.04 0.23 8.31
N TRP A 74 -5.97 -1.10 8.27
CA TRP A 74 -4.99 -1.83 7.44
C TRP A 74 -5.18 -1.57 5.94
N ASN A 75 -6.41 -1.64 5.44
CA ASN A 75 -6.70 -1.36 4.04
C ASN A 75 -6.39 0.10 3.67
N LYS A 76 -6.61 1.04 4.60
CA LYS A 76 -6.29 2.45 4.37
C LYS A 76 -4.78 2.69 4.28
N LEU A 77 -3.99 2.04 5.15
CA LEU A 77 -2.53 2.07 5.05
C LEU A 77 -2.05 1.48 3.73
N LEU A 78 -2.57 0.31 3.36
CA LEU A 78 -2.22 -0.35 2.10
C LEU A 78 -2.46 0.60 0.91
N SER A 79 -3.66 1.17 0.83
CA SER A 79 -4.02 2.13 -0.23
C SER A 79 -3.11 3.35 -0.28
N VAL A 80 -2.74 3.94 0.86
CA VAL A 80 -1.87 5.13 0.89
C VAL A 80 -0.46 4.78 0.41
N TYR A 81 0.11 3.68 0.90
CA TYR A 81 1.47 3.29 0.55
C TYR A 81 1.58 2.76 -0.88
N GLU A 82 0.59 2.03 -1.38
CA GLU A 82 0.49 1.64 -2.80
C GLU A 82 0.42 2.88 -3.69
N GLN A 83 -0.47 3.83 -3.38
CA GLN A 83 -0.57 5.08 -4.15
C GLN A 83 0.74 5.89 -4.14
N MET A 84 1.44 5.95 -3.01
CA MET A 84 2.76 6.60 -2.92
C MET A 84 3.79 5.90 -3.82
N SER A 85 3.76 4.58 -3.92
CA SER A 85 4.60 3.81 -4.83
C SER A 85 4.31 4.16 -6.30
N ASP A 86 3.05 4.14 -6.70
CA ASP A 86 2.63 4.47 -8.08
C ASP A 86 2.98 5.92 -8.46
N THR A 87 2.80 6.84 -7.52
CA THR A 87 3.18 8.25 -7.69
C THR A 87 4.70 8.38 -7.84
N SER A 88 5.47 7.63 -7.04
CA SER A 88 6.93 7.62 -7.12
C SER A 88 7.41 7.08 -8.47
N ILE A 89 6.82 5.99 -8.96
CA ILE A 89 7.07 5.43 -10.30
C ILE A 89 6.82 6.51 -11.36
N THR A 90 5.65 7.14 -11.31
CA THR A 90 5.24 8.16 -12.29
C THR A 90 6.23 9.34 -12.33
N ILE A 91 6.67 9.82 -11.16
CA ILE A 91 7.65 10.92 -11.06
C ILE A 91 8.98 10.53 -11.70
N VAL A 92 9.49 9.33 -11.43
CA VAL A 92 10.76 8.87 -12.00
C VAL A 92 10.63 8.61 -13.51
N GLN A 93 9.50 8.07 -13.97
CA GLN A 93 9.20 7.92 -15.40
C GLN A 93 9.19 9.29 -16.10
N GLN A 94 8.52 10.29 -15.53
CA GLN A 94 8.52 11.65 -16.09
C GLN A 94 9.93 12.22 -16.18
N LYS A 95 10.76 12.03 -15.14
CA LYS A 95 12.18 12.43 -15.19
C LYS A 95 12.92 11.71 -16.32
N PHE A 96 12.74 10.39 -16.45
CA PHE A 96 13.36 9.60 -17.51
C PHE A 96 12.97 10.09 -18.91
N TYR A 97 11.67 10.22 -19.18
CA TYR A 97 11.19 10.59 -20.51
C TYR A 97 11.49 12.04 -20.89
N ARG A 98 11.44 12.97 -19.92
CA ARG A 98 11.74 14.39 -20.14
C ARG A 98 13.23 14.72 -20.11
N TYR A 99 14.07 13.79 -19.68
CA TYR A 99 15.50 14.02 -19.64
C TYR A 99 16.05 14.29 -21.05
N THR A 100 16.90 15.31 -21.14
CA THR A 100 17.69 15.71 -22.31
C THR A 100 19.13 15.92 -21.85
N MET A 101 20.09 15.82 -22.77
CA MET A 101 21.48 16.10 -22.42
C MET A 101 21.65 17.57 -22.02
N ASP A 102 22.35 17.83 -20.90
CA ASP A 102 22.79 19.18 -20.58
C ASP A 102 23.98 19.53 -21.48
N PRO A 103 24.00 20.71 -22.15
CA PRO A 103 25.14 21.14 -22.96
C PRO A 103 26.49 21.16 -22.22
N LYS A 104 26.47 21.20 -20.88
CA LYS A 104 27.67 21.20 -20.03
C LYS A 104 28.11 19.79 -19.62
N ASP A 105 27.28 18.77 -19.81
CA ASP A 105 27.64 17.39 -19.50
C ASP A 105 28.53 16.81 -20.60
N ASN A 106 29.42 15.90 -20.21
CA ASN A 106 30.05 15.00 -21.17
C ASN A 106 29.17 13.75 -21.41
N ILE A 107 29.45 13.01 -22.48
CA ILE A 107 28.67 11.82 -22.87
C ILE A 107 28.62 10.78 -21.72
N ALA A 108 29.72 10.56 -21.01
CA ALA A 108 29.76 9.60 -19.90
C ALA A 108 28.84 10.01 -18.73
N GLY A 109 28.82 11.29 -18.37
CA GLY A 109 27.93 11.86 -17.36
C GLY A 109 26.47 11.81 -17.79
N HIS A 110 26.20 12.08 -19.07
CA HIS A 110 24.88 11.96 -19.66
C HIS A 110 24.32 10.53 -19.56
N ILE A 111 25.10 9.53 -19.98
CA ILE A 111 24.74 8.11 -19.88
C ILE A 111 24.51 7.72 -18.42
N SER A 112 25.42 8.12 -17.52
CA SER A 112 25.33 7.81 -16.09
C SER A 112 24.02 8.29 -15.45
N LYS A 113 23.52 9.48 -15.86
CA LYS A 113 22.24 10.03 -15.37
C LYS A 113 21.04 9.22 -15.86
N LEU A 114 21.01 8.81 -17.13
CA LEU A 114 19.93 7.97 -17.67
C LEU A 114 19.93 6.57 -17.06
N GLU A 115 21.10 5.96 -16.89
CA GLU A 115 21.21 4.68 -16.19
C GLU A 115 20.74 4.79 -14.74
N ASN A 116 21.02 5.90 -14.06
CA ASN A 116 20.56 6.12 -12.70
C ASN A 116 19.02 6.14 -12.64
N LEU A 117 18.37 6.87 -13.55
CA LEU A 117 16.91 6.88 -13.65
C LEU A 117 16.34 5.49 -13.97
N SER A 118 16.98 4.74 -14.86
CA SER A 118 16.61 3.35 -15.17
C SER A 118 16.76 2.44 -13.94
N ARG A 119 17.85 2.57 -13.17
CA ARG A 119 18.06 1.84 -11.92
C ARG A 119 17.01 2.18 -10.86
N GLN A 120 16.63 3.45 -10.73
CA GLN A 120 15.57 3.89 -9.81
C GLN A 120 14.22 3.26 -10.18
N LEU A 121 13.86 3.23 -11.47
CA LEU A 121 12.64 2.56 -11.93
C LEU A 121 12.69 1.05 -11.63
N LYS A 122 13.84 0.41 -11.86
CA LYS A 122 14.02 -1.01 -11.52
C LYS A 122 13.81 -1.30 -10.04
N GLN A 123 14.27 -0.40 -9.15
CA GLN A 123 14.04 -0.52 -7.70
C GLN A 123 12.57 -0.36 -7.32
N LEU A 124 11.80 0.41 -8.09
CA LEU A 124 10.36 0.57 -7.93
C LEU A 124 9.53 -0.53 -8.62
N GLY A 125 10.18 -1.55 -9.20
CA GLY A 125 9.50 -2.67 -9.88
C GLY A 125 9.25 -2.45 -11.38
N GLU A 126 9.67 -1.32 -11.93
CA GLU A 126 9.51 -0.97 -13.36
C GLU A 126 10.79 -1.24 -14.14
N HIS A 127 10.74 -2.17 -15.10
CA HIS A 127 11.91 -2.57 -15.86
C HIS A 127 11.98 -1.88 -17.22
N ILE A 128 12.95 -0.96 -17.38
CA ILE A 128 13.30 -0.44 -18.70
C ILE A 128 14.23 -1.43 -19.40
N SER A 129 13.85 -1.85 -20.61
CA SER A 129 14.71 -2.71 -21.43
C SER A 129 15.98 -1.99 -21.86
N GLU A 130 17.08 -2.72 -22.01
CA GLU A 130 18.35 -2.15 -22.45
C GLU A 130 18.23 -1.46 -23.81
N SER A 131 17.48 -2.05 -24.74
CA SER A 131 17.18 -1.45 -26.05
C SER A 131 16.48 -0.08 -25.92
N MET A 132 15.53 0.04 -25.00
CA MET A 132 14.81 1.30 -24.75
C MET A 132 15.71 2.36 -24.11
N LEU A 133 16.59 1.95 -23.19
CA LEU A 133 17.59 2.83 -22.60
C LEU A 133 18.58 3.35 -23.66
N ILE A 134 19.11 2.47 -24.51
CA ILE A 134 20.01 2.84 -25.63
C ILE A 134 19.30 3.80 -26.58
N THR A 135 18.06 3.49 -26.96
CA THR A 135 17.25 4.36 -27.82
C THR A 135 17.09 5.74 -27.19
N LYS A 136 16.78 5.80 -25.88
CA LYS A 136 16.64 7.08 -25.18
C LYS A 136 17.94 7.89 -25.16
N ILE A 137 19.08 7.25 -24.88
CA ILE A 137 20.41 7.89 -24.92
C ILE A 137 20.66 8.51 -26.30
N LEU A 138 20.43 7.75 -27.37
CA LEU A 138 20.64 8.21 -28.75
C LEU A 138 19.73 9.41 -29.09
N MET A 139 18.43 9.34 -28.75
CA MET A 139 17.49 10.45 -29.01
C MET A 139 17.93 11.74 -28.32
N THR A 140 18.41 11.66 -27.08
CA THR A 140 18.83 12.84 -26.32
C THR A 140 20.16 13.43 -26.76
N LEU A 141 20.93 12.69 -27.56
CA LEU A 141 22.16 13.16 -28.22
C LEU A 141 21.87 13.80 -29.58
N THR A 142 20.84 13.33 -30.28
CA THR A 142 20.43 13.87 -31.60
C THR A 142 19.62 15.16 -31.50
N ASP A 143 18.99 15.42 -30.35
CA ASP A 143 18.25 16.66 -30.07
C ASP A 143 19.16 17.81 -29.57
N SER A 144 20.49 17.64 -29.64
CA SER A 144 21.51 18.64 -29.23
C SER A 144 22.13 19.38 -30.41
#